data_AF-A0A956ESB9-F1
#
_entry.id   AF-A0A956ESB9-F1
#
_cell.length_a   1.000
_cell.length_b   1.000
_cell.length_c   1.000
_cell.angle_alpha   90.00
_cell.angle_beta   90.00
_cell.angle_gamma   90.00
#
_symmetry.space_group_name_H-M   'P 1'
#
loop_
_entity.id
_entity.type
_entity.pdbx_description
1 polymer ?
#
loop_
_entity_poly.entity_id
_entity_poly.type
_entity_poly.pdbx_seq_one_letter_code
_entity_poly.pdbx_strand_id
1 'polypeptide(L)'
;MYVDDEPEPPAPPRDPHVEAESAESFLDRRGPRLLMLAFALATLLVCASVLGYERIDRSVRTARCEQDMLAAEEWQRLIESCGAPLPPSSAPVPPEVPRGVSVTTSPSDWKQPATRCGAREFSVSGPQLHSFRWERISSLADGGEVIIEADLDGDGAVDHKARFAVICDHRGCLVGDAMEDGYCDPAPD
;
A
#
# COMPACT_ATOMS: atom_id res chain seq x y z
N MET A 1 79.40 -8.46 37.71
CA MET A 1 79.73 -8.93 36.35
C MET A 1 78.93 -8.07 35.41
N TYR A 2 79.59 -7.16 34.68
CA TYR A 2 78.98 -6.42 33.58
C TYR A 2 79.05 -7.34 32.35
N VAL A 3 77.91 -7.61 31.74
CA VAL A 3 77.82 -8.30 30.45
C VAL A 3 77.87 -7.19 29.42
N ASP A 4 78.93 -7.14 28.63
CA ASP A 4 79.04 -6.26 27.47
C ASP A 4 77.99 -6.71 26.44
N ASP A 5 76.96 -5.89 26.23
CA ASP A 5 76.02 -6.05 25.12
C ASP A 5 76.74 -5.62 23.83
N GLU A 6 77.08 -6.60 23.00
CA GLU A 6 77.58 -6.37 21.64
C GLU A 6 76.50 -5.63 20.82
N PRO A 7 76.84 -4.51 20.16
CA PRO A 7 75.88 -3.76 19.37
C PRO A 7 75.41 -4.59 18.17
N GLU A 8 74.10 -4.77 18.08
CA GLU A 8 73.45 -5.51 16.99
C GLU A 8 73.80 -4.88 15.63
N PRO A 9 74.19 -5.68 14.62
CA PRO A 9 74.56 -5.17 13.31
C PRO A 9 73.38 -4.44 12.66
N PRO A 10 73.64 -3.33 11.93
CA PRO A 10 72.59 -2.55 11.30
C PRO A 10 71.79 -3.42 10.32
N ALA A 11 70.46 -3.35 10.44
CA ALA A 11 69.56 -4.07 9.55
C ALA A 11 69.88 -3.74 8.08
N PRO A 12 69.90 -4.74 7.18
CA PRO A 12 70.19 -4.51 5.77
C PRO A 12 69.14 -3.55 5.17
N PRO A 13 69.55 -2.66 4.26
CA PRO A 13 68.64 -1.73 3.61
C PRO A 13 67.53 -2.52 2.90
N ARG A 14 66.27 -2.23 3.25
CA ARG A 14 65.11 -2.79 2.57
C ARG A 14 65.14 -2.30 1.12
N ASP A 15 65.17 -3.24 0.18
CA ASP A 15 65.13 -2.95 -1.24
C ASP A 15 63.68 -2.61 -1.65
N PRO A 16 63.37 -1.35 -1.97
CA PRO A 16 62.01 -0.90 -2.27
C PRO A 16 61.46 -1.51 -3.58
N HIS A 17 62.32 -2.11 -4.41
CA HIS A 17 61.90 -2.72 -5.67
C HIS A 17 61.26 -4.10 -5.49
N VAL A 18 61.52 -4.83 -4.40
CA VAL A 18 60.98 -6.18 -4.20
C VAL A 18 59.54 -6.18 -3.67
N GLU A 19 59.10 -5.09 -3.03
CA GLU A 19 57.72 -4.99 -2.52
C GLU A 19 56.69 -4.58 -3.59
N ALA A 20 57.13 -3.96 -4.69
CA ALA A 20 56.23 -3.48 -5.75
C ALA A 20 55.71 -4.60 -6.68
N GLU A 21 56.52 -5.61 -7.02
CA GLU A 21 56.11 -6.70 -7.94
C GLU A 21 55.09 -7.68 -7.32
N SER A 22 55.00 -7.73 -5.99
CA SER A 22 54.07 -8.63 -5.28
C SER A 22 52.61 -8.18 -5.37
N ALA A 23 52.37 -6.86 -5.40
CA ALA A 23 51.02 -6.30 -5.39
C ALA A 23 50.29 -6.47 -6.73
N GLU A 24 51.00 -6.38 -7.86
CA GLU A 24 50.38 -6.45 -9.20
C GLU A 24 50.00 -7.89 -9.59
N SER A 25 50.81 -8.89 -9.21
CA SER A 25 50.51 -10.30 -9.51
C SER A 25 49.31 -10.85 -8.72
N PHE A 26 49.02 -10.25 -7.56
CA PHE A 26 47.90 -10.68 -6.70
C PHE A 26 46.55 -10.22 -7.24
N LEU A 27 46.50 -9.06 -7.90
CA LEU A 27 45.31 -8.53 -8.56
C LEU A 27 44.95 -9.34 -9.81
N ASP A 28 45.94 -9.84 -10.55
CA ASP A 28 45.74 -10.49 -11.85
C ASP A 28 45.03 -11.85 -11.76
N ARG A 29 45.31 -12.69 -10.74
CA ARG A 29 44.67 -14.02 -10.61
C ARG A 29 43.36 -14.03 -9.83
N ARG A 30 43.11 -13.06 -8.95
CA ARG A 30 41.90 -13.02 -8.10
C ARG A 30 40.84 -12.03 -8.58
N GLY A 31 41.22 -11.05 -9.40
CA GLY A 31 40.33 -10.04 -9.98
C GLY A 31 39.04 -10.59 -10.59
N PRO A 32 39.08 -11.57 -11.53
CA PRO A 32 37.87 -12.02 -12.21
C PRO A 32 36.89 -12.78 -11.29
N ARG A 33 37.39 -13.50 -10.29
CA ARG A 33 36.54 -14.23 -9.33
C ARG A 33 35.83 -13.28 -8.37
N LEU A 34 36.54 -12.27 -7.87
CA LEU A 34 35.95 -11.24 -7.01
C LEU A 34 34.90 -10.43 -7.78
N LEU A 35 35.16 -10.10 -9.05
CA LEU A 35 34.21 -9.39 -9.90
C LEU A 35 32.93 -10.22 -10.14
N MET A 36 33.06 -11.50 -10.47
CA MET A 36 31.88 -12.37 -10.64
C MET A 36 31.07 -12.54 -9.35
N LEU A 37 31.75 -12.69 -8.20
CA LEU A 37 31.08 -12.76 -6.89
C LEU A 37 30.33 -11.45 -6.59
N ALA A 38 30.95 -10.31 -6.83
CA ALA A 38 30.32 -9.00 -6.62
C ALA A 38 29.09 -8.82 -7.52
N PHE A 39 29.17 -9.23 -8.79
CA PHE A 39 28.05 -9.15 -9.72
C PHE A 39 26.89 -10.08 -9.32
N ALA A 40 27.21 -11.31 -8.91
CA ALA A 40 26.20 -12.25 -8.42
C ALA A 40 25.52 -11.72 -7.14
N LEU A 41 26.28 -11.17 -6.19
CA LEU A 41 25.75 -10.59 -4.97
C LEU A 41 24.86 -9.36 -5.25
N ALA A 42 25.30 -8.48 -6.16
CA ALA A 42 24.51 -7.32 -6.58
C ALA A 42 23.19 -7.75 -7.24
N THR A 43 23.23 -8.78 -8.09
CA THR A 43 22.02 -9.32 -8.74
C THR A 43 21.07 -9.92 -7.70
N LEU A 44 21.58 -10.69 -6.73
CA LEU A 44 20.79 -11.24 -5.64
C LEU A 44 20.15 -10.16 -4.77
N LEU A 45 20.88 -9.07 -4.49
CA LEU A 45 20.34 -7.92 -3.75
C LEU A 45 19.20 -7.25 -4.50
N VAL A 46 19.35 -7.00 -5.81
CA VAL A 46 18.28 -6.43 -6.64
C VAL A 46 17.06 -7.35 -6.68
N CYS A 47 17.26 -8.65 -6.91
CA CYS A 47 16.16 -9.63 -6.89
C CYS A 47 15.43 -9.67 -5.54
N ALA A 48 16.17 -9.65 -4.42
CA ALA A 48 15.59 -9.63 -3.08
C ALA A 48 14.80 -8.34 -2.82
N SER A 49 15.29 -7.18 -3.30
CA SER A 49 14.58 -5.91 -3.19
C SER A 49 13.28 -5.89 -3.98
N VAL A 50 13.27 -6.42 -5.21
CA VAL A 50 12.06 -6.48 -6.05
C VAL A 50 11.01 -7.40 -5.41
N LEU A 51 11.40 -8.61 -4.98
CA LEU A 51 10.50 -9.55 -4.32
C LEU A 51 9.97 -9.00 -2.98
N GLY A 52 10.82 -8.28 -2.24
CA GLY A 52 10.41 -7.58 -1.02
C GLY A 52 9.36 -6.51 -1.29
N TYR A 53 9.56 -5.71 -2.35
CA TYR A 53 8.61 -4.68 -2.77
C TYR A 53 7.25 -5.28 -3.18
N GLU A 54 7.25 -6.31 -4.02
CA GLU A 54 6.01 -6.98 -4.48
C GLU A 54 5.21 -7.57 -3.31
N ARG A 55 5.90 -8.15 -2.31
CA ARG A 55 5.25 -8.71 -1.13
C ARG A 55 4.62 -7.64 -0.25
N ILE A 56 5.34 -6.53 -0.03
CA ILE A 56 4.83 -5.40 0.74
C ILE A 56 3.62 -4.80 0.01
N ASP A 57 3.76 -4.54 -1.28
CA ASP A 57 2.70 -3.98 -2.10
C ASP A 57 1.45 -4.87 -2.04
N ARG A 58 1.57 -6.17 -2.30
CA ARG A 58 0.45 -7.11 -2.18
C ARG A 58 -0.20 -7.08 -0.80
N SER A 59 0.59 -7.10 0.28
CA SER A 59 0.04 -7.07 1.64
C SER A 59 -0.74 -5.79 1.92
N VAL A 60 -0.26 -4.65 1.41
CA VAL A 60 -0.92 -3.36 1.54
C VAL A 60 -2.22 -3.36 0.72
N ARG A 61 -2.23 -3.94 -0.49
CA ARG A 61 -3.46 -4.06 -1.30
C ARG A 61 -4.52 -4.92 -0.61
N THR A 62 -4.14 -6.08 -0.09
CA THR A 62 -5.08 -6.97 0.61
C THR A 62 -5.70 -6.30 1.84
N ALA A 63 -4.88 -5.63 2.67
CA ALA A 63 -5.38 -4.93 3.84
C ALA A 63 -6.34 -3.78 3.48
N ARG A 64 -6.11 -3.10 2.34
CA ARG A 64 -7.02 -2.07 1.83
C ARG A 64 -8.35 -2.65 1.38
N CYS A 65 -8.33 -3.73 0.61
CA CYS A 65 -9.54 -4.43 0.19
C CYS A 65 -10.41 -4.90 1.35
N GLU A 66 -9.79 -5.41 2.43
CA GLU A 66 -10.53 -5.80 3.63
C GLU A 66 -11.25 -4.61 4.27
N GLN A 67 -10.58 -3.45 4.33
CA GLN A 67 -11.19 -2.21 4.83
C GLN A 67 -12.36 -1.74 3.95
N ASP A 68 -12.23 -1.86 2.62
CA ASP A 68 -13.27 -1.43 1.68
C ASP A 68 -14.51 -2.31 1.77
N MET A 69 -14.33 -3.63 1.90
CA MET A 69 -15.42 -4.57 2.12
C MET A 69 -16.15 -4.30 3.43
N LEU A 70 -15.42 -4.03 4.52
CA LEU A 70 -16.04 -3.69 5.81
C LEU A 70 -16.83 -2.38 5.74
N ALA A 71 -16.30 -1.36 5.05
CA ALA A 71 -17.00 -0.11 4.84
C ALA A 71 -18.24 -0.26 3.96
N ALA A 72 -18.15 -1.07 2.90
CA ALA A 72 -19.29 -1.41 2.04
C ALA A 72 -20.40 -2.12 2.81
N GLU A 73 -20.05 -3.09 3.65
CA GLU A 73 -21.00 -3.79 4.53
C GLU A 73 -21.68 -2.83 5.52
N GLU A 74 -20.95 -1.89 6.09
CA GLU A 74 -21.52 -0.92 7.03
C GLU A 74 -22.44 0.08 6.32
N TRP A 75 -22.09 0.53 5.11
CA TRP A 75 -22.98 1.30 4.25
C TRP A 75 -24.24 0.53 3.89
N GLN A 76 -24.12 -0.75 3.54
CA GLN A 76 -25.26 -1.63 3.30
C GLN A 76 -26.21 -1.64 4.51
N ARG A 77 -25.68 -1.91 5.71
CA ARG A 77 -26.49 -1.96 6.95
C ARG A 77 -27.15 -0.63 7.26
N LEU A 78 -26.51 0.50 6.89
CA LEU A 78 -27.11 1.81 7.00
C LEU A 78 -28.30 1.93 6.03
N ILE A 79 -28.10 1.69 4.74
CA ILE A 79 -29.13 1.87 3.72
C ILE A 79 -30.33 0.95 3.95
N GLU A 80 -30.09 -0.31 4.33
CA GLU A 80 -31.16 -1.25 4.74
C GLU A 80 -32.02 -0.70 5.88
N SER A 81 -31.42 0.08 6.79
CA SER A 81 -32.15 0.69 7.91
C SER A 81 -32.92 1.96 7.55
N CYS A 82 -32.61 2.60 6.42
CA CYS A 82 -33.35 3.76 5.92
C CYS A 82 -34.75 3.37 5.41
N GLY A 83 -34.86 2.21 4.77
CA GLY A 83 -36.06 1.86 4.00
C GLY A 83 -36.33 2.86 2.85
N ALA A 84 -37.56 2.88 2.35
CA ALA A 84 -37.99 3.86 1.37
C ALA A 84 -38.58 5.12 2.05
N PRO A 85 -38.29 6.35 1.56
CA PRO A 85 -37.44 6.64 0.40
C PRO A 85 -35.94 6.60 0.74
N LEU A 86 -35.14 6.20 -0.26
CA LEU A 86 -33.68 6.21 -0.15
C LEU A 86 -33.11 7.63 0.05
N PRO A 87 -31.98 7.76 0.78
CA PRO A 87 -31.33 9.04 0.98
C PRO A 87 -30.90 9.69 -0.34
N PRO A 88 -30.78 11.04 -0.39
CA PRO A 88 -30.17 11.74 -1.52
C PRO A 88 -28.68 11.39 -1.63
N SER A 89 -28.07 11.56 -2.81
CA SER A 89 -26.62 11.37 -2.99
C SER A 89 -25.79 12.26 -2.05
N SER A 90 -24.61 11.78 -1.65
CA SER A 90 -23.64 12.53 -0.84
C SER A 90 -22.46 13.03 -1.63
N ALA A 91 -21.76 14.03 -1.06
CA ALA A 91 -20.38 14.30 -1.41
C ALA A 91 -19.47 13.19 -0.87
N PRO A 92 -18.28 12.97 -1.49
CA PRO A 92 -17.26 12.08 -0.95
C PRO A 92 -16.80 12.50 0.44
N VAL A 93 -16.61 11.53 1.31
CA VAL A 93 -16.05 11.70 2.67
C VAL A 93 -14.89 10.72 2.86
N PRO A 94 -13.68 11.20 3.17
CA PRO A 94 -13.25 12.59 3.00
C PRO A 94 -13.39 13.05 1.53
N PRO A 95 -13.44 14.36 1.26
CA PRO A 95 -13.62 14.87 -0.10
C PRO A 95 -12.45 14.54 -1.03
N GLU A 96 -11.26 14.35 -0.48
CA GLU A 96 -10.05 13.99 -1.20
C GLU A 96 -9.14 13.16 -0.27
N VAL A 97 -8.50 12.13 -0.83
CA VAL A 97 -7.48 11.33 -0.13
C VAL A 97 -6.22 11.33 -0.98
N PRO A 98 -5.17 12.08 -0.58
CA PRO A 98 -3.90 12.06 -1.29
C PRO A 98 -3.21 10.71 -1.14
N ARG A 99 -2.45 10.31 -2.17
CA ARG A 99 -1.69 9.06 -2.16
C ARG A 99 -0.83 8.87 -0.93
N GLY A 100 -0.98 7.70 -0.31
CA GLY A 100 -0.15 7.26 0.81
C GLY A 100 -0.35 8.10 2.07
N VAL A 101 -1.31 9.04 2.05
CA VAL A 101 -1.69 9.85 3.19
C VAL A 101 -3.02 9.33 3.68
N SER A 102 -3.00 8.71 4.85
CA SER A 102 -4.23 8.36 5.52
C SER A 102 -4.88 9.62 6.10
N VAL A 103 -6.13 9.90 5.71
CA VAL A 103 -6.89 11.05 6.18
C VAL A 103 -7.81 10.62 7.31
N THR A 104 -7.77 11.32 8.43
CA THR A 104 -8.71 11.08 9.53
C THR A 104 -9.88 12.04 9.40
N THR A 105 -11.09 11.49 9.23
CA THR A 105 -12.33 12.29 9.27
C THR A 105 -12.82 12.46 10.70
N SER A 106 -13.40 13.61 10.98
CA SER A 106 -14.16 13.89 12.19
C SER A 106 -15.61 13.40 12.07
N PRO A 107 -16.34 13.18 13.19
CA PRO A 107 -17.76 12.88 13.14
C PRO A 107 -18.61 13.94 12.42
N SER A 108 -18.14 15.19 12.33
CA SER A 108 -18.83 16.25 11.58
C SER A 108 -18.82 16.04 10.06
N ASP A 109 -17.78 15.37 9.52
CA ASP A 109 -17.64 15.14 8.09
C ASP A 109 -18.71 14.16 7.57
N TRP A 110 -19.23 13.32 8.47
CA TRP A 110 -20.29 12.34 8.23
C TRP A 110 -21.71 12.87 8.47
N LYS A 111 -21.91 14.16 8.73
CA LYS A 111 -23.26 14.72 9.00
C LYS A 111 -24.07 15.04 7.73
N GLN A 112 -23.88 14.28 6.67
CA GLN A 112 -24.64 14.45 5.44
C GLN A 112 -26.00 13.73 5.55
N PRO A 113 -27.02 14.16 4.79
CA PRO A 113 -28.30 13.44 4.77
C PRO A 113 -28.17 11.98 4.31
N ALA A 114 -27.17 11.66 3.48
CA ALA A 114 -27.02 10.31 2.95
C ALA A 114 -26.40 9.30 3.90
N THR A 115 -25.58 9.77 4.82
CA THR A 115 -24.85 8.97 5.81
C THR A 115 -25.70 8.70 7.05
N ARG A 116 -27.01 8.99 7.01
CA ARG A 116 -27.90 8.93 8.19
C ARG A 116 -29.24 8.30 7.85
N CYS A 117 -29.66 7.37 8.69
CA CYS A 117 -30.94 6.68 8.62
C CYS A 117 -31.58 6.64 10.02
N GLY A 118 -32.47 7.59 10.30
CA GLY A 118 -33.08 7.74 11.63
C GLY A 118 -32.03 8.01 12.71
N ALA A 119 -31.86 7.06 13.63
CA ALA A 119 -30.86 7.14 14.70
C ALA A 119 -29.49 6.52 14.32
N ARG A 120 -29.38 5.90 13.14
CA ARG A 120 -28.12 5.33 12.64
C ARG A 120 -27.38 6.34 11.79
N GLU A 121 -26.07 6.34 11.92
CA GLU A 121 -25.14 7.20 11.18
C GLU A 121 -23.96 6.33 10.76
N PHE A 122 -23.63 6.38 9.47
CA PHE A 122 -22.41 5.77 8.96
C PHE A 122 -21.24 6.68 9.28
N SER A 123 -20.20 6.12 9.85
CA SER A 123 -18.94 6.83 10.05
C SER A 123 -17.80 5.83 10.08
N VAL A 124 -16.74 6.10 9.33
CA VAL A 124 -15.51 5.34 9.46
C VAL A 124 -14.65 5.96 10.55
N SER A 125 -14.21 5.12 11.49
CA SER A 125 -13.28 5.54 12.54
C SER A 125 -11.83 5.34 12.10
N GLY A 126 -10.96 6.26 12.49
CA GLY A 126 -9.53 6.18 12.22
C GLY A 126 -9.11 6.70 10.83
N PRO A 127 -7.83 6.48 10.48
CA PRO A 127 -7.26 6.96 9.22
C PRO A 127 -7.81 6.17 8.02
N GLN A 128 -8.21 6.89 6.97
CA GLN A 128 -8.80 6.36 5.75
C GLN A 128 -7.88 6.58 4.56
N LEU A 129 -7.84 5.59 3.68
CA LEU A 129 -7.13 5.66 2.39
C LEU A 129 -8.10 5.80 1.20
N HIS A 130 -9.40 5.83 1.49
CA HIS A 130 -10.48 5.86 0.51
C HIS A 130 -11.45 6.98 0.84
N SER A 131 -12.11 7.48 -0.19
CA SER A 131 -13.28 8.33 -0.09
C SER A 131 -14.54 7.49 -0.29
N PHE A 132 -15.59 7.81 0.47
CA PHE A 132 -16.85 7.09 0.45
C PHE A 132 -17.98 8.03 0.05
N ARG A 133 -18.87 7.59 -0.86
CA ARG A 133 -20.09 8.32 -1.16
C ARG A 133 -21.25 7.40 -1.54
N TRP A 134 -22.45 7.89 -1.26
CA TRP A 134 -23.69 7.32 -1.74
C TRP A 134 -24.17 8.07 -2.98
N GLU A 135 -24.58 7.34 -4.01
CA GLU A 135 -25.15 7.90 -5.24
C GLU A 135 -26.54 7.31 -5.48
N ARG A 136 -27.59 8.13 -5.32
CA ARG A 136 -28.95 7.71 -5.64
C ARG A 136 -29.14 7.70 -7.16
N ILE A 137 -29.58 6.58 -7.71
CA ILE A 137 -29.75 6.39 -9.15
C ILE A 137 -31.22 6.45 -9.51
N SER A 138 -31.62 7.51 -10.23
CA SER A 138 -33.04 7.81 -10.51
C SER A 138 -33.73 6.81 -11.44
N SER A 139 -32.99 6.03 -12.24
CA SER A 139 -33.55 5.00 -13.12
C SER A 139 -33.99 3.74 -12.36
N LEU A 140 -33.48 3.55 -11.15
CA LEU A 140 -33.93 2.53 -10.21
C LEU A 140 -34.87 3.28 -9.26
N ALA A 141 -36.18 3.16 -9.46
CA ALA A 141 -37.18 3.95 -8.72
C ALA A 141 -36.98 3.93 -7.20
N ASP A 142 -36.28 2.91 -6.68
CA ASP A 142 -35.90 2.74 -5.28
C ASP A 142 -34.45 2.19 -5.14
N GLY A 143 -33.49 2.70 -5.92
CA GLY A 143 -32.10 2.21 -5.88
C GLY A 143 -30.99 3.28 -5.89
N GLY A 144 -29.76 2.84 -5.65
CA GLY A 144 -28.55 3.65 -5.68
C GLY A 144 -27.29 2.79 -5.66
N GLU A 145 -26.14 3.44 -5.53
CA GLU A 145 -24.83 2.81 -5.45
C GLU A 145 -24.03 3.37 -4.28
N VAL A 146 -23.35 2.48 -3.55
CA VAL A 146 -22.25 2.86 -2.67
C VAL A 146 -20.99 2.88 -3.51
N ILE A 147 -20.28 4.00 -3.50
CA ILE A 147 -19.07 4.23 -4.26
C ILE A 147 -17.91 4.43 -3.29
N ILE A 148 -16.84 3.64 -3.48
CA ILE A 148 -15.58 3.73 -2.74
C ILE A 148 -14.48 4.04 -3.76
N GLU A 149 -13.76 5.13 -3.56
CA GLU A 149 -12.77 5.65 -4.51
C GLU A 149 -11.43 5.93 -3.80
N ALA A 150 -10.30 5.52 -4.39
CA ALA A 150 -8.96 5.89 -3.94
C ALA A 150 -8.00 6.27 -5.07
N ASP A 151 -7.13 7.24 -4.74
CA ASP A 151 -5.90 7.58 -5.45
C ASP A 151 -4.74 6.80 -4.80
N LEU A 152 -4.21 5.82 -5.52
CA LEU A 152 -3.19 4.87 -5.09
C LEU A 152 -1.79 5.26 -5.61
N ASP A 153 -1.71 6.04 -6.68
CA ASP A 153 -0.47 6.39 -7.38
C ASP A 153 -0.05 7.88 -7.24
N GLY A 154 -0.96 8.73 -6.77
CA GLY A 154 -0.76 10.14 -6.40
C GLY A 154 -0.86 11.12 -7.54
N ASP A 155 -1.44 10.74 -8.67
CA ASP A 155 -1.68 11.64 -9.80
C ASP A 155 -2.99 12.44 -9.67
N GLY A 156 -3.77 12.20 -8.59
CA GLY A 156 -5.06 12.83 -8.33
C GLY A 156 -6.21 12.22 -9.14
N ALA A 157 -5.97 11.15 -9.90
CA ALA A 157 -6.98 10.32 -10.51
C ALA A 157 -7.37 9.17 -9.58
N VAL A 158 -8.55 8.61 -9.84
CA VAL A 158 -9.05 7.45 -9.12
C VAL A 158 -8.44 6.20 -9.74
N ASP A 159 -7.54 5.54 -9.03
CA ASP A 159 -6.97 4.24 -9.41
C ASP A 159 -7.87 3.07 -9.04
N HIS A 160 -8.55 3.19 -7.90
CA HIS A 160 -9.45 2.16 -7.39
C HIS A 160 -10.86 2.71 -7.25
N LYS A 161 -11.83 2.01 -7.84
CA LYS A 161 -13.24 2.33 -7.71
C LYS A 161 -14.07 1.06 -7.54
N ALA A 162 -14.60 0.87 -6.33
CA ALA A 162 -15.59 -0.17 -6.06
C ALA A 162 -17.00 0.42 -6.05
N ARG A 163 -17.96 -0.32 -6.63
CA ARG A 163 -19.37 0.06 -6.66
C ARG A 163 -20.24 -1.09 -6.18
N PHE A 164 -21.15 -0.79 -5.26
CA PHE A 164 -22.12 -1.76 -4.75
C PHE A 164 -23.51 -1.25 -5.07
N ALA A 165 -24.20 -1.94 -5.97
CA ALA A 165 -25.59 -1.61 -6.30
C ALA A 165 -26.49 -1.92 -5.11
N VAL A 166 -27.39 -1.01 -4.78
CA VAL A 166 -28.41 -1.20 -3.75
C VAL A 166 -29.77 -1.01 -4.40
N ILE A 167 -30.60 -2.05 -4.32
CA ILE A 167 -31.95 -2.08 -4.88
C ILE A 167 -32.91 -2.34 -3.74
N CYS A 168 -33.84 -1.42 -3.50
CA CYS A 168 -34.87 -1.58 -2.49
C CYS A 168 -36.23 -1.87 -3.10
N ASP A 169 -37.02 -2.67 -2.40
CA ASP A 169 -38.43 -2.87 -2.66
C ASP A 169 -39.22 -2.72 -1.34
N HIS A 170 -40.52 -3.01 -1.38
CA HIS A 170 -41.41 -2.96 -0.21
C HIS A 170 -41.05 -3.98 0.90
N ARG A 171 -40.12 -4.91 0.67
CA ARG A 171 -39.69 -5.94 1.61
C ARG A 171 -38.31 -5.66 2.22
N GLY A 172 -37.55 -4.72 1.67
CA GLY A 172 -36.23 -4.33 2.16
C GLY A 172 -35.29 -3.90 1.04
N CYS A 173 -34.01 -3.77 1.38
CA CYS A 173 -32.95 -3.46 0.42
C CYS A 173 -32.05 -4.68 0.21
N LEU A 174 -31.64 -4.90 -1.03
CA LEU A 174 -30.65 -5.89 -1.41
C LEU A 174 -29.43 -5.15 -1.94
N VAL A 175 -28.25 -5.57 -1.50
CA VAL A 175 -26.98 -5.09 -2.04
C VAL A 175 -26.44 -6.16 -2.98
N GLY A 176 -26.19 -5.76 -4.21
CA GLY A 176 -25.55 -6.61 -5.21
C GLY A 176 -24.07 -6.80 -4.91
N ASP A 177 -23.48 -7.81 -5.55
CA ASP A 177 -22.05 -8.03 -5.50
C ASP A 177 -21.29 -6.78 -5.96
N ALA A 178 -20.05 -6.62 -5.49
CA ALA A 178 -19.18 -5.56 -5.95
C ALA A 178 -19.06 -5.63 -7.48
N MET A 179 -19.52 -4.60 -8.17
CA MET A 179 -19.21 -4.39 -9.58
C MET A 179 -17.82 -3.77 -9.61
N GLU A 180 -16.80 -4.60 -9.42
CA GLU A 180 -15.41 -4.15 -9.41
C GLU A 180 -14.89 -3.93 -10.82
N ASP A 181 -14.34 -2.74 -11.06
CA ASP A 181 -13.26 -2.54 -12.03
C ASP A 181 -11.92 -2.88 -11.35
N GLY A 182 -11.73 -4.17 -11.00
CA GLY A 182 -10.42 -4.86 -10.99
C GLY A 182 -9.38 -4.62 -9.88
N TYR A 183 -9.71 -4.60 -8.58
CA TYR A 183 -8.65 -4.43 -7.55
C TYR A 183 -8.63 -5.47 -6.40
N CYS A 184 -9.77 -6.04 -6.02
CA CYS A 184 -9.89 -6.97 -4.90
C CYS A 184 -10.11 -8.42 -5.31
N ASP A 185 -9.71 -8.78 -6.53
CA ASP A 185 -9.59 -10.18 -6.91
C ASP A 185 -8.47 -10.81 -6.05
N PRO A 186 -8.76 -11.77 -5.15
CA PRO A 186 -7.71 -12.49 -4.46
C PRO A 186 -6.84 -13.14 -5.55
N ALA A 187 -5.54 -12.86 -5.52
CA ALA A 187 -4.61 -13.49 -6.46
C ALA A 187 -4.87 -15.00 -6.44
N PRO A 188 -5.01 -15.66 -7.60
CA PRO A 188 -5.27 -17.09 -7.63
C PRO A 188 -4.17 -17.82 -6.84
N ASP A 189 -4.60 -18.69 -5.92
CA ASP A 189 -3.74 -19.53 -5.09
C ASP A 189 -2.75 -20.37 -5.90
#